data_AF-R6XXU4-F1
#
_entry.id   AF-R6XXU4-F1
#
_cell.length_a   1.000
_cell.length_b   1.000
_cell.length_c   1.000
_cell.angle_alpha   90.00
_cell.angle_beta   90.00
_cell.angle_gamma   90.00
#
_symmetry.space_group_name_H-M   'P 1'
#
loop_
_entity.id
_entity.type
_entity.pdbx_description
1 polymer ?
#
loop_
_entity_poly.entity_id
_entity_poly.type
_entity_poly.pdbx_seq_one_letter_code
_entity_poly.pdbx_strand_id
1 'polypeptide(L)'
;MKKKLFLLAIPAILLTSCKIIYVNSSSSSSSSLSTAITSSSSTSSTISNSSTNTNISSSNTSSSTSSSFSSTSSSNNISTSTSSSSFSSSFDDSSLNKLVINTTISYGGYSDNYDRTAINGFLFYYYRAAYYTDGILTIKPALNIYNTPSLPGLLYNGNKISGIRKIDITYRTLEGTKNPTLRYGIDNTTSKSTSMPISATNYSTFSFVIPESNFFKIETGDVDLTIKEMTIYYTGNEISYNTNYLDYGTSNQFTRLNPVTFDGKLVPGESYVTVPIDIETDGDSYVVKSYKKYTYYDLNYVIDHPEVKDDAMQIDPMDVANYFIAFNEAPANYAKSNNSSEPAKVFGSNFRCISTYKRTNGYATSVPWANYLSNNYPLYHEFDIDIDGHYSKNSRGSGRVVIFEAGFSKSKGATNYSNAPVALYTDDHYATFAEYLNNGTFSPHFNSEMDATDYQWSCVKTLNV
;
A
#
# COMPACT_ATOMS: atom_id res chain seq x y z
N MET A 1 22.80 52.54 -29.94
CA MET A 1 21.42 52.78 -30.39
C MET A 1 20.45 51.98 -29.53
N LYS A 2 19.55 52.70 -28.85
CA LYS A 2 18.22 52.38 -28.29
C LYS A 2 17.86 50.93 -27.85
N LYS A 3 17.76 50.79 -26.52
CA LYS A 3 16.71 50.17 -25.67
C LYS A 3 15.66 49.25 -26.32
N LYS A 4 15.38 48.11 -25.67
CA LYS A 4 14.02 47.71 -25.25
C LYS A 4 14.09 46.81 -24.00
N LEU A 5 13.67 47.38 -22.88
CA LEU A 5 13.43 46.72 -21.59
C LEU A 5 11.94 46.33 -21.60
N PHE A 6 11.60 45.04 -21.49
CA PHE A 6 10.22 44.60 -21.32
C PHE A 6 9.94 44.47 -19.83
N LEU A 7 9.13 45.40 -19.32
CA LEU A 7 8.47 45.34 -18.03
C LEU A 7 7.30 44.34 -18.15
N LEU A 8 7.26 43.32 -17.29
CA LEU A 8 6.08 42.49 -17.09
C LEU A 8 5.38 42.97 -15.81
N ALA A 9 4.19 43.54 -16.01
CA ALA A 9 3.31 44.01 -14.95
C ALA A 9 2.59 42.83 -14.28
N ILE A 10 2.63 42.81 -12.95
CA ILE A 10 1.88 41.90 -12.08
C ILE A 10 0.47 42.48 -11.91
N PRO A 11 -0.62 41.73 -12.17
CA PRO A 11 -1.92 42.08 -11.63
C PRO A 11 -2.11 41.43 -10.26
N ALA A 12 -2.38 42.27 -9.27
CA ALA A 12 -2.84 41.88 -7.95
C ALA A 12 -4.22 41.20 -8.05
N ILE A 13 -4.36 40.01 -7.46
CA ILE A 13 -5.64 39.33 -7.28
C ILE A 13 -6.21 39.74 -5.92
N LEU A 14 -7.35 40.43 -5.98
CA LEU A 14 -8.21 40.78 -4.85
C LEU A 14 -8.79 39.52 -4.20
N LEU A 15 -8.66 39.44 -2.88
CA LEU A 15 -9.50 38.64 -2.00
C LEU A 15 -10.94 39.16 -2.06
N THR A 16 -11.89 38.30 -2.43
CA THR A 16 -13.31 38.50 -2.12
C THR A 16 -13.86 37.28 -1.40
N SER A 17 -14.23 37.51 -0.15
CA SER A 17 -14.94 36.61 0.74
C SER A 17 -16.41 36.50 0.31
N CYS A 18 -16.86 35.30 -0.08
CA CYS A 18 -18.28 35.01 -0.26
C CYS A 18 -18.88 34.43 1.02
N LYS A 19 -19.91 35.12 1.48
CA LYS A 19 -20.76 34.88 2.64
C LYS A 19 -21.69 33.70 2.36
N ILE A 20 -21.65 32.66 3.20
CA ILE A 20 -22.61 31.55 3.15
C ILE A 20 -23.94 32.04 3.74
N ILE A 21 -25.01 31.93 2.95
CA ILE A 21 -26.39 32.18 3.38
C ILE A 21 -27.04 30.82 3.64
N TYR A 22 -27.49 30.59 4.87
CA TYR A 22 -28.44 29.51 5.20
C TYR A 22 -29.85 29.93 4.76
N VAL A 23 -30.52 29.11 3.97
CA VAL A 23 -31.97 29.20 3.77
C VAL A 23 -32.59 27.90 4.23
N ASN A 24 -33.37 28.01 5.30
CA ASN A 24 -34.25 26.98 5.81
C ASN A 24 -35.65 27.30 5.28
N SER A 25 -36.35 26.35 4.68
CA SER A 25 -37.80 26.46 4.42
C SER A 25 -38.45 25.10 4.36
N SER A 26 -39.37 24.91 5.29
CA SER A 26 -40.18 23.73 5.58
C SER A 26 -41.54 23.77 4.87
N SER A 27 -42.00 22.58 4.43
CA SER A 27 -43.40 22.09 4.30
C SER A 27 -44.36 22.83 3.33
N SER A 28 -45.29 22.23 2.58
CA SER A 28 -46.09 21.01 2.78
C SER A 28 -46.84 20.56 1.49
N SER A 29 -46.92 19.23 1.32
CA SER A 29 -48.06 18.39 0.85
C SER A 29 -48.76 18.59 -0.50
N SER A 30 -48.75 17.55 -1.34
CA SER A 30 -49.94 16.73 -1.68
C SER A 30 -49.56 15.45 -2.46
N SER A 31 -50.42 14.45 -2.33
CA SER A 31 -50.21 13.00 -2.46
C SER A 31 -50.57 12.38 -3.81
N SER A 32 -49.89 11.31 -4.21
CA SER A 32 -50.56 10.07 -4.68
C SER A 32 -49.65 8.84 -4.54
N LEU A 33 -50.24 7.74 -4.05
CA LEU A 33 -49.64 6.45 -3.72
C LEU A 33 -49.29 5.63 -4.97
N SER A 34 -48.11 5.01 -4.99
CA SER A 34 -47.98 3.59 -5.38
C SER A 34 -46.70 2.99 -4.79
N THR A 35 -46.80 1.72 -4.43
CA THR A 35 -46.03 0.99 -3.43
C THR A 35 -44.69 0.47 -3.96
N ALA A 36 -43.58 0.70 -3.25
CA ALA A 36 -42.38 -0.14 -3.34
C ALA A 36 -41.53 -0.04 -2.06
N ILE A 37 -40.95 -1.17 -1.70
CA ILE A 37 -40.40 -1.55 -0.40
C ILE A 37 -39.16 -0.72 -0.02
N THR A 38 -39.20 -0.12 1.16
CA THR A 38 -38.07 0.56 1.82
C THR A 38 -37.21 -0.43 2.58
N SER A 39 -35.92 -0.52 2.24
CA SER A 39 -34.86 -0.92 3.17
C SER A 39 -34.23 0.35 3.75
N SER A 40 -34.40 0.49 5.05
CA SER A 40 -33.96 1.60 5.90
C SER A 40 -32.44 1.73 5.96
N SER A 41 -31.96 2.96 5.77
CA SER A 41 -30.69 3.43 6.31
C SER A 41 -30.80 3.60 7.83
N SER A 42 -29.83 3.05 8.57
CA SER A 42 -29.56 3.49 9.93
C SER A 42 -28.06 3.42 10.24
N THR A 43 -27.62 4.52 10.80
CA THR A 43 -26.34 4.87 11.38
C THR A 43 -26.00 3.98 12.58
N SER A 44 -24.69 3.80 12.82
CA SER A 44 -24.04 3.51 14.10
C SER A 44 -24.69 2.48 15.04
N SER A 45 -24.09 1.31 15.16
CA SER A 45 -24.19 0.50 16.38
C SER A 45 -22.84 -0.03 16.83
N THR A 46 -22.38 0.52 17.95
CA THR A 46 -21.44 -0.07 18.88
C THR A 46 -22.04 -1.39 19.39
N ILE A 47 -21.36 -2.52 19.21
CA ILE A 47 -21.78 -3.79 19.81
C ILE A 47 -20.90 -4.09 21.01
N SER A 48 -21.50 -3.93 22.18
CA SER A 48 -21.06 -4.49 23.45
C SER A 48 -21.39 -5.98 23.48
N ASN A 49 -20.38 -6.84 23.69
CA ASN A 49 -20.63 -8.25 24.00
C ASN A 49 -20.47 -8.48 25.50
N SER A 50 -21.61 -8.72 26.15
CA SER A 50 -21.69 -9.39 27.45
C SER A 50 -21.71 -10.90 27.22
N SER A 51 -20.80 -11.65 27.84
CA SER A 51 -20.93 -13.10 27.98
C SER A 51 -21.17 -13.47 29.43
N THR A 52 -22.28 -14.16 29.65
CA THR A 52 -22.74 -14.76 30.89
C THR A 52 -21.95 -16.05 31.15
N ASN A 53 -21.26 -16.10 32.29
CA ASN A 53 -20.68 -17.33 32.84
C ASN A 53 -21.78 -18.34 33.18
N THR A 54 -21.71 -19.53 32.61
CA THR A 54 -22.41 -20.72 33.12
C THR A 54 -21.37 -21.75 33.55
N ASN A 55 -21.25 -21.91 34.88
CA ASN A 55 -20.50 -22.98 35.52
C ASN A 55 -21.23 -24.31 35.33
N ILE A 56 -20.54 -25.33 34.85
CA ILE A 56 -20.88 -26.73 35.11
C ILE A 56 -19.62 -27.43 35.60
N SER A 57 -19.63 -27.74 36.89
CA SER A 57 -18.66 -28.60 37.57
C SER A 57 -18.98 -30.07 37.29
N SER A 58 -17.97 -30.88 37.02
CA SER A 58 -17.94 -32.27 37.48
C SER A 58 -16.50 -32.73 37.72
N SER A 59 -16.35 -33.34 38.88
CA SER A 59 -15.16 -33.76 39.61
C SER A 59 -14.73 -35.18 39.28
N ASN A 60 -13.42 -35.46 39.28
CA ASN A 60 -12.75 -36.42 40.19
C ASN A 60 -11.29 -36.70 39.77
N THR A 61 -10.32 -36.30 40.62
CA THR A 61 -9.44 -37.15 41.49
C THR A 61 -8.38 -37.94 40.71
N SER A 62 -7.07 -37.90 40.99
CA SER A 62 -6.40 -37.95 42.31
C SER A 62 -4.92 -37.54 42.27
N SER A 63 -4.45 -36.98 43.39
CA SER A 63 -3.15 -37.14 44.09
C SER A 63 -1.84 -36.87 43.32
N SER A 64 -0.81 -36.19 43.81
CA SER A 64 -0.34 -35.70 45.13
C SER A 64 1.04 -35.06 44.83
N THR A 65 1.64 -34.08 45.51
CA THR A 65 1.69 -33.74 46.93
C THR A 65 2.38 -32.36 47.07
N SER A 66 1.76 -31.48 47.89
CA SER A 66 2.28 -30.52 48.90
C SER A 66 3.71 -29.96 48.80
N SER A 67 3.97 -28.68 49.07
CA SER A 67 3.74 -28.00 50.37
C SER A 67 3.69 -26.45 50.23
N SER A 68 2.54 -25.79 50.47
CA SER A 68 2.08 -25.09 51.70
C SER A 68 2.86 -23.81 52.10
N PHE A 69 2.27 -22.62 51.90
CA PHE A 69 1.47 -21.76 52.82
C PHE A 69 2.34 -20.59 53.35
N SER A 70 1.94 -19.32 53.41
CA SER A 70 0.70 -18.75 53.96
C SER A 70 0.42 -17.28 53.54
N SER A 71 -0.87 -16.99 53.36
CA SER A 71 -1.69 -15.76 53.56
C SER A 71 -1.01 -14.45 54.03
N THR A 72 -1.43 -13.25 53.58
CA THR A 72 -2.69 -12.59 54.04
C THR A 72 -3.19 -11.50 53.08
N SER A 73 -4.51 -11.39 53.01
CA SER A 73 -5.38 -10.64 52.11
C SER A 73 -5.38 -9.12 52.28
N SER A 74 -5.61 -8.39 51.18
CA SER A 74 -6.70 -7.38 51.07
C SER A 74 -6.76 -6.77 49.67
N SER A 75 -7.88 -7.05 48.98
CA SER A 75 -8.63 -6.20 48.04
C SER A 75 -7.89 -5.11 47.25
N ASN A 76 -7.91 -5.20 45.91
CA ASN A 76 -8.34 -4.09 45.03
C ASN A 76 -8.43 -4.49 43.55
N ASN A 77 -9.55 -4.07 42.93
CA ASN A 77 -9.83 -3.81 41.52
C ASN A 77 -8.87 -4.37 40.46
N ILE A 78 -9.37 -5.36 39.70
CA ILE A 78 -8.78 -5.78 38.43
C ILE A 78 -9.18 -4.74 37.36
N SER A 79 -8.29 -3.79 37.12
CA SER A 79 -8.21 -3.09 35.84
C SER A 79 -7.26 -3.88 34.95
N THR A 80 -7.77 -4.37 33.83
CA THR A 80 -6.99 -5.04 32.78
C THR A 80 -5.98 -4.07 32.16
N SER A 81 -4.71 -4.16 32.58
CA SER A 81 -3.58 -3.56 31.88
C SER A 81 -2.98 -4.58 30.92
N THR A 82 -3.13 -4.30 29.63
CA THR A 82 -2.39 -4.94 28.54
C THR A 82 -0.90 -4.83 28.84
N SER A 83 -0.24 -5.96 29.03
CA SER A 83 1.16 -6.04 29.43
C SER A 83 2.07 -5.59 28.29
N SER A 84 2.49 -4.33 28.30
CA SER A 84 3.71 -3.92 27.61
C SER A 84 4.89 -4.52 28.38
N SER A 85 5.53 -5.55 27.83
CA SER A 85 6.79 -6.06 28.35
C SER A 85 7.88 -5.00 28.14
N SER A 86 8.01 -4.08 29.08
CA SER A 86 9.14 -3.16 29.17
C SER A 86 10.41 -3.98 29.44
N PHE A 87 11.23 -4.14 28.40
CA PHE A 87 12.61 -4.61 28.58
C PHE A 87 13.39 -3.52 29.31
N SER A 88 13.31 -3.52 30.64
CA SER A 88 14.20 -2.74 31.50
C SER A 88 15.44 -3.58 31.78
N SER A 89 16.36 -3.55 30.83
CA SER A 89 17.76 -3.88 31.10
C SER A 89 18.54 -2.59 30.99
N SER A 90 18.96 -2.05 32.13
CA SER A 90 19.87 -0.91 32.24
C SER A 90 21.21 -1.29 31.58
N PHE A 91 21.34 -1.10 30.27
CA PHE A 91 22.63 -1.20 29.58
C PHE A 91 23.38 0.12 29.75
N ASP A 92 24.68 0.02 30.08
CA ASP A 92 25.55 1.19 30.13
C ASP A 92 25.92 1.60 28.70
N ASP A 93 25.20 2.60 28.18
CA ASP A 93 25.39 3.19 26.85
C ASP A 93 26.83 3.68 26.60
N SER A 94 27.64 3.90 27.64
CA SER A 94 29.04 4.35 27.50
C SER A 94 29.97 3.28 26.95
N SER A 95 29.58 2.00 27.07
CA SER A 95 30.36 0.85 26.60
C SER A 95 30.08 0.46 25.14
N LEU A 96 29.05 1.05 24.52
CA LEU A 96 28.63 0.73 23.16
C LEU A 96 29.34 1.59 22.11
N ASN A 97 29.59 1.00 20.95
CA ASN A 97 29.99 1.75 19.77
C ASN A 97 28.86 2.69 19.34
N LYS A 98 29.22 3.86 18.81
CA LYS A 98 28.26 4.86 18.35
C LYS A 98 28.47 5.16 16.87
N LEU A 99 27.42 4.99 16.08
CA LEU A 99 27.35 5.47 14.71
C LEU A 99 26.44 6.69 14.67
N VAL A 100 27.03 7.87 14.54
CA VAL A 100 26.30 9.14 14.39
C VAL A 100 26.09 9.42 12.92
N ILE A 101 24.85 9.70 12.55
CA ILE A 101 24.41 10.08 11.22
C ILE A 101 23.78 11.46 11.36
N ASN A 102 24.45 12.48 10.85
CA ASN A 102 24.00 13.88 10.90
C ASN A 102 24.34 14.65 9.62
N THR A 103 24.84 13.95 8.61
CA THR A 103 25.15 14.50 7.30
C THR A 103 23.98 14.26 6.36
N THR A 104 23.61 15.30 5.61
CA THR A 104 22.63 15.20 4.53
C THR A 104 23.09 14.19 3.48
N ILE A 105 22.16 13.35 3.04
CA ILE A 105 22.43 12.33 2.03
C ILE A 105 21.99 12.90 0.67
N SER A 106 22.81 12.70 -0.38
CA SER A 106 22.42 13.01 -1.77
C SER A 106 21.16 12.22 -2.08
N TYR A 107 20.14 12.86 -2.64
CA TYR A 107 18.86 12.28 -3.02
C TYR A 107 18.66 12.55 -4.51
N GLY A 108 17.95 11.67 -5.20
CA GLY A 108 17.59 11.90 -6.58
C GLY A 108 16.21 12.54 -6.76
N GLY A 109 15.81 12.79 -8.01
CA GLY A 109 14.47 13.27 -8.34
C GLY A 109 13.38 12.22 -8.06
N TYR A 110 12.11 12.51 -8.34
CA TYR A 110 11.02 11.54 -8.18
C TYR A 110 11.20 10.26 -9.04
N SER A 111 12.06 10.29 -10.07
CA SER A 111 12.51 9.10 -10.80
C SER A 111 13.41 8.17 -9.97
N ASP A 112 13.98 8.70 -8.90
CA ASP A 112 15.06 8.12 -8.12
C ASP A 112 14.56 7.84 -6.69
N ASN A 113 13.24 7.59 -6.53
CA ASN A 113 12.51 7.29 -5.28
C ASN A 113 13.15 6.19 -4.41
N TYR A 114 14.28 5.63 -4.83
CA TYR A 114 15.16 4.76 -4.12
C TYR A 114 16.62 5.10 -4.44
N ASP A 115 17.46 5.17 -3.41
CA ASP A 115 18.91 5.21 -3.57
C ASP A 115 19.58 4.77 -2.25
N ARG A 116 20.91 4.71 -2.25
CA ARG A 116 21.72 4.19 -1.15
C ARG A 116 22.92 5.07 -0.88
N THR A 117 23.36 5.06 0.37
CA THR A 117 24.58 5.77 0.78
C THR A 117 25.39 4.92 1.74
N ALA A 118 26.70 5.12 1.74
CA ALA A 118 27.60 4.53 2.71
C ALA A 118 28.03 5.58 3.74
N ILE A 119 27.82 5.28 5.03
CA ILE A 119 28.20 6.15 6.15
C ILE A 119 29.07 5.34 7.10
N ASN A 120 30.34 5.73 7.25
CA ASN A 120 31.33 5.04 8.08
C ASN A 120 31.41 3.53 7.82
N GLY A 121 31.29 3.12 6.55
CA GLY A 121 31.37 1.71 6.12
C GLY A 121 30.04 0.93 6.22
N PHE A 122 28.99 1.52 6.76
CA PHE A 122 27.64 0.94 6.78
C PHE A 122 26.82 1.47 5.61
N LEU A 123 26.10 0.56 4.95
CA LEU A 123 25.23 0.85 3.83
C LEU A 123 23.83 1.18 4.35
N PHE A 124 23.25 2.28 3.88
CA PHE A 124 21.88 2.68 4.16
C PHE A 124 21.13 2.83 2.85
N TYR A 125 19.89 2.37 2.85
CA TYR A 125 18.95 2.54 1.76
C TYR A 125 17.82 3.43 2.21
N TYR A 126 17.26 4.18 1.27
CA TYR A 126 16.07 4.96 1.52
C TYR A 126 15.13 4.89 0.32
N TYR A 127 13.84 5.02 0.60
CA TYR A 127 12.78 4.92 -0.39
C TYR A 127 11.71 5.99 -0.14
N ARG A 128 11.13 6.56 -1.20
CA ARG A 128 10.28 7.78 -1.21
C ARG A 128 10.84 8.87 -0.31
N ALA A 129 12.12 9.18 -0.51
CA ALA A 129 12.79 10.25 0.20
C ALA A 129 12.87 11.51 -0.67
N ALA A 130 12.76 12.66 -0.04
CA ALA A 130 12.99 13.97 -0.63
C ALA A 130 14.00 14.75 0.20
N TYR A 131 14.62 15.74 -0.45
CA TYR A 131 15.49 16.67 0.23
C TYR A 131 14.82 17.38 1.39
N TYR A 132 15.63 17.68 2.40
CA TYR A 132 15.36 18.78 3.28
C TYR A 132 16.65 19.52 3.63
N THR A 133 16.61 20.84 3.62
CA THR A 133 17.77 21.71 3.90
C THR A 133 18.28 21.66 5.34
N ASP A 134 17.49 21.07 6.25
CA ASP A 134 17.80 21.00 7.70
C ASP A 134 17.59 19.57 8.24
N GLY A 135 18.33 18.61 7.69
CA GLY A 135 18.37 17.22 8.18
C GLY A 135 19.13 16.23 7.30
N ILE A 136 19.01 14.94 7.64
CA ILE A 136 19.50 13.81 6.83
C ILE A 136 18.66 13.70 5.55
N LEU A 137 17.33 13.56 5.71
CA LEU A 137 16.34 13.41 4.64
C LEU A 137 14.91 13.59 5.16
N THR A 138 13.95 13.74 4.25
CA THR A 138 12.51 13.56 4.55
C THR A 138 12.00 12.33 3.83
N ILE A 139 11.49 11.34 4.55
CA ILE A 139 10.71 10.25 3.94
C ILE A 139 9.24 10.66 3.88
N LYS A 140 8.59 10.30 2.77
CA LYS A 140 7.22 10.67 2.43
C LYS A 140 6.24 9.54 2.76
N PRO A 141 4.96 9.83 3.07
CA PRO A 141 3.95 8.79 3.20
C PRO A 141 3.66 8.15 1.83
N ALA A 142 2.95 7.02 1.84
CA ALA A 142 2.34 6.53 0.62
C ALA A 142 1.30 7.54 0.12
N LEU A 143 1.31 7.85 -1.17
CA LEU A 143 0.35 8.76 -1.80
C LEU A 143 -0.69 7.89 -2.50
N ASN A 144 -1.75 7.52 -1.79
CA ASN A 144 -2.82 6.78 -2.43
C ASN A 144 -4.20 7.16 -1.87
N ILE A 145 -5.06 7.70 -2.75
CA ILE A 145 -6.49 7.91 -2.46
C ILE A 145 -7.28 6.59 -2.43
N TYR A 146 -6.72 5.51 -2.98
CA TYR A 146 -7.31 4.18 -2.98
C TYR A 146 -6.87 3.40 -1.72
N ASN A 147 -7.73 2.49 -1.24
CA ASN A 147 -7.50 1.65 -0.06
C ASN A 147 -6.47 0.52 -0.28
N THR A 148 -5.54 0.72 -1.21
CA THR A 148 -4.48 -0.21 -1.58
C THR A 148 -3.13 0.43 -1.24
N PRO A 149 -2.76 0.50 0.05
CA PRO A 149 -1.63 1.31 0.47
C PRO A 149 -0.35 0.76 -0.14
N SER A 150 0.36 1.65 -0.82
CA SER A 150 1.70 1.37 -1.27
C SER A 150 2.71 1.45 -0.13
N LEU A 151 3.95 1.04 -0.39
CA LEU A 151 4.96 1.11 0.64
C LEU A 151 5.17 2.56 1.08
N PRO A 152 5.11 2.85 2.40
CA PRO A 152 5.49 4.16 2.92
C PRO A 152 6.97 4.42 2.62
N GLY A 153 7.40 5.67 2.71
CA GLY A 153 8.81 6.00 2.64
C GLY A 153 9.61 5.32 3.75
N LEU A 154 10.83 4.89 3.41
CA LEU A 154 11.67 4.03 4.23
C LEU A 154 13.08 4.61 4.39
N LEU A 155 13.69 4.37 5.56
CA LEU A 155 15.14 4.46 5.77
C LEU A 155 15.58 3.22 6.55
N TYR A 156 16.56 2.49 6.05
CA TYR A 156 17.01 1.24 6.66
C TYR A 156 18.49 0.95 6.37
N ASN A 157 19.12 0.12 7.21
CA ASN A 157 20.48 -0.33 6.95
C ASN A 157 20.48 -1.58 6.05
N GLY A 158 21.33 -1.54 5.01
CA GLY A 158 21.48 -2.58 4.01
C GLY A 158 22.40 -3.72 4.43
N ASN A 159 23.48 -3.41 5.13
CA ASN A 159 24.37 -4.39 5.72
C ASN A 159 24.22 -4.41 7.24
N LYS A 160 24.59 -5.53 7.87
CA LYS A 160 24.41 -5.71 9.32
C LYS A 160 25.16 -4.63 10.11
N ILE A 161 24.51 -4.09 11.12
CA ILE A 161 25.15 -3.36 12.22
C ILE A 161 25.05 -4.28 13.44
N SER A 162 26.11 -5.02 13.76
CA SER A 162 25.97 -6.14 14.70
C SER A 162 25.63 -5.67 16.12
N GLY A 163 24.50 -6.16 16.64
CA GLY A 163 24.09 -5.96 18.04
C GLY A 163 23.66 -4.54 18.39
N ILE A 164 22.83 -3.92 17.56
CA ILE A 164 22.10 -2.68 17.88
C ILE A 164 21.30 -2.90 19.17
N ARG A 165 21.47 -1.98 20.13
CA ARG A 165 20.78 -1.98 21.43
C ARG A 165 19.87 -0.77 21.63
N LYS A 166 20.19 0.32 20.95
CA LYS A 166 19.48 1.59 21.08
C LYS A 166 19.64 2.42 19.82
N ILE A 167 18.59 3.15 19.46
CA ILE A 167 18.62 4.15 18.40
C ILE A 167 18.03 5.44 18.95
N ASP A 168 18.82 6.51 18.95
CA ASP A 168 18.35 7.86 19.20
C ASP A 168 18.04 8.51 17.86
N ILE A 169 16.82 9.02 17.68
CA ILE A 169 16.40 9.65 16.43
C ILE A 169 15.87 11.04 16.73
N THR A 170 16.49 12.06 16.15
CA THR A 170 16.00 13.44 16.16
C THR A 170 15.19 13.67 14.89
N TYR A 171 13.88 13.82 15.02
CA TYR A 171 12.98 13.98 13.87
C TYR A 171 11.82 14.93 14.17
N ARG A 172 11.12 15.31 13.11
CA ARG A 172 9.81 15.97 13.16
C ARG A 172 8.87 15.32 12.15
N THR A 173 7.58 15.39 12.40
CA THR A 173 6.54 14.99 11.45
C THR A 173 5.72 16.23 11.06
N LEU A 174 4.81 16.11 10.08
CA LEU A 174 3.66 17.01 10.04
C LEU A 174 2.57 16.54 11.04
N GLU A 175 1.48 17.30 11.16
CA GLU A 175 0.29 16.83 11.89
C GLU A 175 -0.36 15.69 11.09
N GLY A 176 -0.38 14.49 11.67
CA GLY A 176 -0.94 13.28 11.07
C GLY A 176 -1.79 12.49 12.05
N THR A 177 -2.44 11.43 11.57
CA THR A 177 -3.27 10.54 12.37
C THR A 177 -2.62 9.18 12.63
N LYS A 178 -1.58 8.84 11.87
CA LYS A 178 -0.83 7.59 12.02
C LYS A 178 0.62 7.88 12.40
N ASN A 179 1.06 7.24 13.47
CA ASN A 179 2.44 7.33 13.92
C ASN A 179 3.38 6.64 12.91
N PRO A 180 4.58 7.20 12.67
CA PRO A 180 5.66 6.45 12.05
C PRO A 180 6.03 5.21 12.85
N THR A 181 6.76 4.28 12.23
CA THR A 181 7.13 3.00 12.85
C THR A 181 8.63 2.75 12.74
N LEU A 182 9.24 2.32 13.83
CA LEU A 182 10.60 1.77 13.84
C LEU A 182 10.49 0.25 13.95
N ARG A 183 10.92 -0.45 12.90
CA ARG A 183 11.10 -1.90 12.88
C ARG A 183 12.54 -2.28 13.13
N TYR A 184 12.75 -3.45 13.74
CA TYR A 184 14.09 -3.96 14.05
C TYR A 184 14.10 -5.50 14.18
N GLY A 185 15.28 -6.09 14.00
CA GLY A 185 15.48 -7.53 14.17
C GLY A 185 16.89 -8.01 13.89
N ILE A 186 17.14 -9.29 14.16
CA ILE A 186 18.41 -9.97 13.81
C ILE A 186 18.53 -10.14 12.29
N ASP A 187 17.41 -10.34 11.60
CA ASP A 187 17.34 -10.48 10.15
C ASP A 187 16.82 -9.20 9.46
N ASN A 188 17.09 -9.07 8.17
CA ASN A 188 16.76 -7.88 7.37
C ASN A 188 15.25 -7.67 7.14
N THR A 189 14.42 -8.67 7.41
CA THR A 189 12.96 -8.57 7.34
C THR A 189 12.35 -7.82 8.52
N THR A 190 13.11 -7.60 9.60
CA THR A 190 12.71 -6.83 10.79
C THR A 190 11.44 -7.34 11.48
N SER A 191 11.60 -8.34 12.35
CA SER A 191 10.51 -9.07 13.02
C SER A 191 9.73 -8.34 14.11
N LYS A 192 10.25 -7.23 14.64
CA LYS A 192 9.65 -6.46 15.74
C LYS A 192 9.46 -5.01 15.34
N SER A 193 8.52 -4.33 15.98
CA SER A 193 8.26 -2.91 15.72
C SER A 193 7.88 -2.14 16.98
N THR A 194 8.11 -0.83 16.94
CA THR A 194 7.59 0.13 17.91
C THR A 194 7.07 1.36 17.19
N SER A 195 6.00 1.92 17.72
CA SER A 195 5.47 3.20 17.24
C SER A 195 6.43 4.33 17.61
N MET A 196 6.66 5.25 16.68
CA MET A 196 7.38 6.49 16.88
C MET A 196 6.37 7.63 17.09
N PRO A 197 6.46 8.44 18.16
CA PRO A 197 5.49 9.52 18.41
C PRO A 197 5.45 10.57 17.29
N ILE A 198 4.28 11.10 16.98
CA ILE A 198 4.14 12.32 16.14
C ILE A 198 4.85 13.49 16.83
N SER A 199 5.64 14.23 16.07
CA SER A 199 6.40 15.40 16.55
C SER A 199 6.19 16.56 15.58
N ALA A 200 4.96 17.09 15.58
CA ALA A 200 4.49 18.02 14.55
C ALA A 200 5.09 19.43 14.65
N THR A 201 5.48 19.87 15.86
CA THR A 201 5.83 21.28 16.11
C THR A 201 7.31 21.58 15.97
N ASN A 202 8.19 20.68 16.42
CA ASN A 202 9.64 20.91 16.49
C ASN A 202 10.39 19.59 16.32
N TYR A 203 11.67 19.67 15.94
CA TYR A 203 12.55 18.52 16.05
C TYR A 203 12.68 18.07 17.51
N SER A 204 12.40 16.80 17.75
CA SER A 204 12.53 16.18 19.06
C SER A 204 13.35 14.90 18.95
N THR A 205 14.18 14.64 19.96
CA THR A 205 14.95 13.40 20.05
C THR A 205 14.16 12.36 20.83
N PHE A 206 13.94 11.20 20.21
CA PHE A 206 13.34 10.04 20.86
C PHE A 206 14.35 8.90 20.91
N SER A 207 14.45 8.27 22.09
CA SER A 207 15.34 7.15 22.35
C SER A 207 14.55 5.84 22.32
N PHE A 208 14.94 4.93 21.43
CA PHE A 208 14.33 3.61 21.30
C PHE A 208 15.33 2.54 21.76
N VAL A 209 15.11 2.00 22.97
CA VAL A 209 15.84 0.82 23.44
C VAL A 209 15.23 -0.41 22.79
N ILE A 210 16.06 -1.21 22.12
CA ILE A 210 15.60 -2.38 21.37
C ILE A 210 16.31 -3.65 21.84
N PRO A 211 15.65 -4.82 21.76
CA PRO A 211 16.32 -6.11 21.85
C PRO A 211 17.48 -6.17 20.86
N GLU A 212 18.52 -6.91 21.22
CA GLU A 212 19.72 -7.05 20.40
C GLU A 212 19.36 -7.44 18.95
N SER A 213 19.72 -6.57 18.00
CA SER A 213 19.28 -6.61 16.60
C SER A 213 20.45 -6.29 15.66
N ASN A 214 20.34 -6.64 14.38
CA ASN A 214 21.33 -6.30 13.35
C ASN A 214 20.81 -5.28 12.33
N PHE A 215 19.48 -5.21 12.19
CA PHE A 215 18.80 -4.40 11.18
C PHE A 215 17.70 -3.56 11.82
N PHE A 216 17.45 -2.40 11.23
CA PHE A 216 16.31 -1.55 11.51
C PHE A 216 15.72 -0.98 10.23
N LYS A 217 14.44 -0.60 10.27
CA LYS A 217 13.74 0.12 9.21
C LYS A 217 12.82 1.15 9.83
N ILE A 218 12.91 2.40 9.38
CA ILE A 218 12.00 3.49 9.75
C ILE A 218 11.00 3.66 8.62
N GLU A 219 9.72 3.64 8.95
CA GLU A 219 8.60 3.76 8.02
C GLU A 219 7.76 4.98 8.40
N THR A 220 7.33 5.75 7.41
CA THR A 220 6.40 6.86 7.64
C THR A 220 5.00 6.38 8.04
N GLY A 221 4.25 7.28 8.68
CA GLY A 221 2.82 7.11 8.92
C GLY A 221 2.02 7.61 7.72
N ASP A 222 1.04 8.48 7.97
CA ASP A 222 0.24 9.15 6.94
C ASP A 222 0.78 10.53 6.54
N VAL A 223 1.92 10.93 7.11
CA VAL A 223 2.54 12.23 6.89
C VAL A 223 4.04 12.14 6.72
N ASP A 224 4.62 13.23 6.19
CA ASP A 224 6.06 13.40 6.06
C ASP A 224 6.77 13.26 7.40
N LEU A 225 7.91 12.56 7.38
CA LEU A 225 8.83 12.42 8.50
C LEU A 225 10.21 12.92 8.08
N THR A 226 10.62 14.05 8.66
CA THR A 226 11.97 14.61 8.45
C THR A 226 12.89 14.15 9.56
N ILE A 227 13.94 13.41 9.21
CA ILE A 227 14.95 12.92 10.14
C ILE A 227 16.14 13.87 10.07
N LYS A 228 16.50 14.48 11.21
CA LYS A 228 17.59 15.44 11.31
C LYS A 228 18.92 14.80 11.68
N GLU A 229 18.87 13.89 12.63
CA GLU A 229 20.04 13.18 13.15
C GLU A 229 19.62 11.83 13.69
N MET A 230 20.51 10.86 13.63
CA MET A 230 20.35 9.56 14.25
C MET A 230 21.66 9.11 14.89
N THR A 231 21.60 8.54 16.09
CA THR A 231 22.72 7.84 16.71
C THR A 231 22.33 6.39 16.97
N ILE A 232 23.08 5.46 16.40
CA ILE A 232 22.89 4.02 16.58
C ILE A 232 23.95 3.52 17.56
N TYR A 233 23.49 2.86 18.63
CA TYR A 233 24.35 2.27 19.66
C TYR A 233 24.38 0.76 19.49
N TYR A 234 25.57 0.18 19.32
CA TYR A 234 25.72 -1.22 18.96
C TYR A 234 26.96 -1.86 19.63
N THR A 235 26.90 -3.17 19.85
CA THR A 235 27.98 -3.92 20.50
C THR A 235 29.14 -4.18 19.55
N GLY A 236 28.86 -4.39 18.26
CA GLY A 236 29.84 -4.84 17.26
C GLY A 236 30.18 -6.33 17.36
N ASN A 237 29.68 -7.02 18.38
CA ASN A 237 29.84 -8.46 18.53
C ASN A 237 29.09 -9.16 17.41
N GLU A 238 29.73 -10.15 16.78
CA GLU A 238 29.11 -10.84 15.66
C GLU A 238 27.86 -11.59 16.10
N ILE A 239 26.74 -11.23 15.49
CA ILE A 239 25.47 -11.93 15.62
C ILE A 239 25.16 -12.49 14.25
N SER A 240 25.16 -13.83 14.16
CA SER A 240 24.74 -14.53 12.95
C SER A 240 23.28 -14.19 12.66
N TYR A 241 22.97 -14.03 11.38
CA TYR A 241 21.62 -13.82 10.90
C TYR A 241 21.39 -14.71 9.70
N ASN A 242 20.13 -15.01 9.43
CA ASN A 242 19.79 -15.82 8.28
C ASN A 242 19.88 -14.94 7.02
N THR A 243 20.78 -15.30 6.11
CA THR A 243 20.86 -14.67 4.78
C THR A 243 19.85 -15.25 3.80
N ASN A 244 19.14 -16.33 4.17
CA ASN A 244 18.02 -16.89 3.41
C ASN A 244 16.81 -15.96 3.54
N TYR A 245 16.96 -14.83 2.86
CA TYR A 245 15.95 -13.83 2.60
C TYR A 245 14.72 -14.41 1.84
N LEU A 246 14.83 -15.65 1.36
CA LEU A 246 13.83 -16.39 0.55
C LEU A 246 12.71 -17.07 1.35
N ASP A 247 12.83 -17.22 2.68
CA ASP A 247 11.83 -17.98 3.47
C ASP A 247 10.59 -17.18 3.92
N TYR A 248 10.53 -15.88 3.61
CA TYR A 248 9.29 -15.11 3.77
C TYR A 248 8.37 -15.22 2.54
N GLY A 249 8.82 -15.95 1.52
CA GLY A 249 7.96 -16.61 0.52
C GLY A 249 7.56 -18.02 0.96
N THR A 250 7.42 -18.29 2.26
CA THR A 250 6.69 -19.48 2.75
C THR A 250 5.23 -19.33 2.35
N SER A 251 5.01 -19.70 1.09
CA SER A 251 3.79 -20.01 0.38
C SER A 251 2.59 -20.21 1.31
N ASN A 252 1.53 -19.43 1.08
CA ASN A 252 0.14 -19.56 1.58
C ASN A 252 -0.38 -18.40 2.45
N GLN A 253 0.37 -17.32 2.73
CA GLN A 253 -0.22 -16.16 3.42
C GLN A 253 -1.21 -15.41 2.53
N PHE A 254 -0.89 -15.27 1.25
CA PHE A 254 -1.75 -14.63 0.27
C PHE A 254 -2.31 -15.64 -0.69
N THR A 255 -3.57 -15.41 -1.00
CA THR A 255 -4.40 -16.33 -1.72
C THR A 255 -5.01 -15.58 -2.88
N ARG A 256 -4.92 -16.15 -4.09
CA ARG A 256 -5.52 -15.59 -5.29
C ARG A 256 -6.62 -16.49 -5.84
N LEU A 257 -7.50 -15.90 -6.63
CA LEU A 257 -8.40 -16.65 -7.51
C LEU A 257 -7.86 -16.67 -8.94
N ASN A 258 -8.27 -17.68 -9.71
CA ASN A 258 -8.24 -17.53 -11.16
C ASN A 258 -9.21 -16.40 -11.55
N PRO A 259 -8.80 -15.48 -12.43
CA PRO A 259 -9.67 -14.38 -12.81
C PRO A 259 -10.92 -14.85 -13.54
N VAL A 260 -12.00 -14.07 -13.42
CA VAL A 260 -13.22 -14.28 -14.18
C VAL A 260 -13.07 -13.57 -15.53
N THR A 261 -13.23 -14.33 -16.62
CA THR A 261 -13.22 -13.82 -17.99
C THR A 261 -14.59 -13.99 -18.63
N PHE A 262 -14.97 -13.06 -19.50
CA PHE A 262 -16.13 -13.20 -20.37
C PHE A 262 -15.78 -14.15 -21.53
N ASP A 263 -16.70 -15.05 -21.86
CA ASP A 263 -16.60 -15.92 -23.04
C ASP A 263 -17.70 -15.55 -24.05
N GLY A 264 -17.33 -15.50 -25.33
CA GLY A 264 -18.21 -15.13 -26.43
C GLY A 264 -17.96 -13.73 -27.01
N LYS A 265 -18.89 -13.30 -27.86
CA LYS A 265 -18.82 -12.00 -28.54
C LYS A 265 -19.34 -10.90 -27.63
N LEU A 266 -18.51 -9.87 -27.40
CA LEU A 266 -18.91 -8.69 -26.65
C LEU A 266 -20.01 -7.90 -27.37
N VAL A 267 -21.00 -7.49 -26.59
CA VAL A 267 -22.11 -6.62 -26.98
C VAL A 267 -22.21 -5.49 -25.95
N PRO A 268 -21.94 -4.22 -26.34
CA PRO A 268 -22.00 -3.08 -25.43
C PRO A 268 -23.37 -2.96 -24.75
N GLY A 269 -23.39 -2.72 -23.45
CA GLY A 269 -24.59 -2.61 -22.63
C GLY A 269 -25.26 -3.95 -22.26
N GLU A 270 -24.85 -5.06 -22.88
CA GLU A 270 -25.48 -6.37 -22.65
C GLU A 270 -24.51 -7.39 -22.04
N SER A 271 -23.25 -7.43 -22.50
CA SER A 271 -22.26 -8.38 -22.00
C SER A 271 -21.83 -8.01 -20.58
N TYR A 272 -21.93 -8.94 -19.63
CA TYR A 272 -21.54 -8.70 -18.25
C TYR A 272 -20.86 -9.91 -17.61
N VAL A 273 -20.08 -9.64 -16.58
CA VAL A 273 -19.51 -10.64 -15.66
C VAL A 273 -19.79 -10.24 -14.22
N THR A 274 -19.80 -11.21 -13.32
CA THR A 274 -19.81 -10.98 -11.86
C THR A 274 -18.50 -11.51 -11.28
N VAL A 275 -17.72 -10.61 -10.68
CA VAL A 275 -16.39 -10.92 -10.16
C VAL A 275 -16.41 -10.91 -8.63
N PRO A 276 -15.83 -11.91 -7.95
CA PRO A 276 -15.63 -11.86 -6.50
C PRO A 276 -14.77 -10.66 -6.09
N ILE A 277 -15.24 -9.88 -5.11
CA ILE A 277 -14.49 -8.74 -4.56
C ILE A 277 -14.28 -8.86 -3.05
N ASP A 278 -14.76 -9.93 -2.44
CA ASP A 278 -14.52 -10.26 -1.04
C ASP A 278 -14.74 -11.76 -0.84
N ILE A 279 -13.81 -12.43 -0.16
CA ILE A 279 -13.85 -13.86 0.11
C ILE A 279 -13.47 -14.15 1.55
N GLU A 280 -13.97 -15.27 2.06
CA GLU A 280 -13.45 -15.91 3.26
C GLU A 280 -12.79 -17.23 2.86
N THR A 281 -11.56 -17.45 3.31
CA THR A 281 -10.81 -18.67 3.01
C THR A 281 -11.07 -19.76 4.05
N ASP A 282 -11.17 -21.01 3.60
CA ASP A 282 -11.23 -22.20 4.43
C ASP A 282 -10.26 -23.25 3.89
N GLY A 283 -9.02 -23.21 4.38
CA GLY A 283 -7.92 -24.07 3.93
C GLY A 283 -7.54 -23.87 2.46
N ASP A 284 -7.98 -24.79 1.61
CA ASP A 284 -7.72 -24.82 0.15
C ASP A 284 -8.94 -24.34 -0.67
N SER A 285 -10.04 -23.97 0.01
CA SER A 285 -11.29 -23.49 -0.60
C SER A 285 -11.64 -22.08 -0.09
N TYR A 286 -12.73 -21.53 -0.60
CA TYR A 286 -13.23 -20.21 -0.22
C TYR A 286 -14.75 -20.08 -0.42
N VAL A 287 -15.33 -19.14 0.31
CA VAL A 287 -16.70 -18.67 0.12
C VAL A 287 -16.66 -17.22 -0.31
N VAL A 288 -17.34 -16.89 -1.41
CA VAL A 288 -17.49 -15.50 -1.85
C VAL A 288 -18.50 -14.78 -0.97
N LYS A 289 -18.09 -13.65 -0.38
CA LYS A 289 -18.93 -12.80 0.46
C LYS A 289 -19.63 -11.72 -0.32
N SER A 290 -18.97 -11.19 -1.35
CA SER A 290 -19.59 -10.24 -2.26
C SER A 290 -19.02 -10.30 -3.67
N TYR A 291 -19.85 -9.87 -4.62
CA TYR A 291 -19.53 -9.78 -6.03
C TYR A 291 -19.71 -8.34 -6.51
N LYS A 292 -18.92 -7.95 -7.51
CA LYS A 292 -19.18 -6.75 -8.33
C LYS A 292 -19.56 -7.18 -9.74
N LYS A 293 -20.62 -6.58 -10.28
CA LYS A 293 -21.00 -6.74 -11.69
C LYS A 293 -20.26 -5.71 -12.53
N TYR A 294 -19.63 -6.16 -13.60
CA TYR A 294 -19.09 -5.29 -14.65
C TYR A 294 -19.88 -5.55 -15.93
N THR A 295 -20.28 -4.48 -16.61
CA THR A 295 -20.93 -4.53 -17.92
C THR A 295 -19.99 -3.92 -18.93
N TYR A 296 -19.83 -4.56 -20.09
CA TYR A 296 -18.99 -4.06 -21.16
C TYR A 296 -19.67 -2.87 -21.85
N TYR A 297 -18.93 -1.78 -21.99
CA TYR A 297 -19.30 -0.61 -22.78
C TYR A 297 -18.11 -0.19 -23.65
N ASP A 298 -18.38 0.10 -24.92
CA ASP A 298 -17.44 0.81 -25.77
C ASP A 298 -17.76 2.32 -25.79
N LEU A 299 -16.83 3.11 -26.32
CA LEU A 299 -16.99 4.56 -26.37
C LEU A 299 -18.21 5.01 -27.18
N ASN A 300 -18.51 4.35 -28.30
CA ASN A 300 -19.61 4.74 -29.17
C ASN A 300 -20.95 4.54 -28.46
N TYR A 301 -21.11 3.42 -27.76
CA TYR A 301 -22.29 3.16 -26.95
C TYR A 301 -22.50 4.24 -25.89
N VAL A 302 -21.44 4.64 -25.18
CA VAL A 302 -21.51 5.70 -24.15
C VAL A 302 -21.84 7.07 -24.75
N ILE A 303 -21.38 7.36 -25.97
CA ILE A 303 -21.74 8.59 -26.69
C ILE A 303 -23.25 8.61 -27.00
N ASP A 304 -23.79 7.46 -27.43
CA ASP A 304 -25.21 7.32 -27.77
C ASP A 304 -26.11 7.19 -26.53
N HIS A 305 -25.56 6.74 -25.40
CA HIS A 305 -26.25 6.48 -24.13
C HIS A 305 -25.50 7.17 -22.96
N PRO A 306 -25.53 8.51 -22.87
CA PRO A 306 -24.76 9.25 -21.86
C PRO A 306 -25.13 8.91 -20.40
N GLU A 307 -26.31 8.32 -20.17
CA GLU A 307 -26.75 7.86 -18.85
C GLU A 307 -25.92 6.71 -18.28
N VAL A 308 -25.24 5.91 -19.13
CA VAL A 308 -24.36 4.82 -18.66
C VAL A 308 -22.91 5.25 -18.45
N LYS A 309 -22.62 6.55 -18.61
CA LYS A 309 -21.25 7.08 -18.56
C LYS A 309 -20.52 6.74 -17.26
N ASP A 310 -21.19 6.84 -16.12
CA ASP A 310 -20.57 6.56 -14.83
C ASP A 310 -20.30 5.06 -14.64
N ASP A 311 -21.18 4.19 -15.15
CA ASP A 311 -21.01 2.74 -15.12
C ASP A 311 -19.90 2.26 -16.08
N ALA A 312 -19.74 2.92 -17.23
CA ALA A 312 -18.72 2.61 -18.23
C ALA A 312 -17.30 3.07 -17.83
N MET A 313 -17.22 3.95 -16.84
CA MET A 313 -15.97 4.54 -16.39
C MET A 313 -15.34 3.70 -15.28
N GLN A 314 -14.11 3.26 -15.49
CA GLN A 314 -13.33 2.55 -14.47
C GLN A 314 -12.17 3.43 -14.02
N ILE A 315 -12.05 3.70 -12.72
CA ILE A 315 -11.03 4.61 -12.16
C ILE A 315 -10.20 3.92 -11.08
N ASP A 316 -10.84 3.07 -10.26
CA ASP A 316 -10.14 2.33 -9.23
C ASP A 316 -9.20 1.27 -9.85
N PRO A 317 -7.97 1.09 -9.34
CA PRO A 317 -7.03 0.09 -9.86
C PRO A 317 -7.61 -1.32 -9.95
N MET A 318 -8.40 -1.74 -8.96
CA MET A 318 -9.06 -3.04 -8.96
C MET A 318 -10.10 -3.14 -10.07
N ASP A 319 -10.87 -2.08 -10.27
CA ASP A 319 -11.91 -2.04 -11.30
C ASP A 319 -11.34 -2.06 -12.71
N VAL A 320 -10.24 -1.34 -12.93
CA VAL A 320 -9.51 -1.35 -14.20
C VAL A 320 -8.95 -2.74 -14.48
N ALA A 321 -8.33 -3.39 -13.47
CA ALA A 321 -7.83 -4.75 -13.58
C ALA A 321 -8.96 -5.74 -13.92
N ASN A 322 -10.04 -5.74 -13.14
CA ASN A 322 -11.18 -6.62 -13.34
C ASN A 322 -11.84 -6.42 -14.71
N TYR A 323 -12.07 -5.17 -15.12
CA TYR A 323 -12.73 -4.88 -16.39
C TYR A 323 -11.91 -5.38 -17.58
N PHE A 324 -10.61 -5.04 -17.62
CA PHE A 324 -9.77 -5.45 -18.73
C PHE A 324 -9.56 -6.96 -18.75
N ILE A 325 -9.35 -7.59 -17.60
CA ILE A 325 -9.23 -9.05 -17.52
C ILE A 325 -10.52 -9.73 -17.96
N ALA A 326 -11.68 -9.21 -17.56
CA ALA A 326 -12.98 -9.77 -17.93
C ALA A 326 -13.22 -9.71 -19.43
N PHE A 327 -13.01 -8.56 -20.06
CA PHE A 327 -13.45 -8.32 -21.43
C PHE A 327 -12.30 -8.33 -22.46
N ASN A 328 -11.05 -8.35 -22.01
CA ASN A 328 -9.87 -8.14 -22.84
C ASN A 328 -9.94 -6.86 -23.69
N GLU A 329 -10.64 -5.85 -23.17
CA GLU A 329 -10.87 -4.55 -23.80
C GLU A 329 -10.70 -3.44 -22.77
N ALA A 330 -10.13 -2.31 -23.20
CA ALA A 330 -9.94 -1.18 -22.31
C ALA A 330 -11.30 -0.59 -21.90
N PRO A 331 -11.45 -0.09 -20.65
CA PRO A 331 -12.65 0.66 -20.27
C PRO A 331 -12.84 1.89 -21.17
N ALA A 332 -14.08 2.33 -21.37
CA ALA A 332 -14.41 3.40 -22.32
C ALA A 332 -13.70 4.74 -22.04
N ASN A 333 -13.31 5.00 -20.78
CA ASN A 333 -12.54 6.17 -20.38
C ASN A 333 -11.02 6.07 -20.64
N TYR A 334 -10.52 4.95 -21.19
CA TYR A 334 -9.12 4.76 -21.56
C TYR A 334 -8.93 4.77 -23.08
N ALA A 335 -7.85 5.41 -23.52
CA ALA A 335 -7.39 5.27 -24.89
C ALA A 335 -5.88 5.48 -25.01
N LYS A 336 -5.31 5.06 -26.14
CA LYS A 336 -3.92 5.40 -26.47
C LYS A 336 -3.79 6.92 -26.59
N SER A 337 -2.63 7.46 -26.22
CA SER A 337 -2.39 8.91 -26.19
C SER A 337 -2.62 9.60 -27.55
N ASN A 338 -2.39 8.87 -28.65
CA ASN A 338 -2.63 9.35 -30.02
C ASN A 338 -4.10 9.22 -30.47
N ASN A 339 -4.97 8.59 -29.68
CA ASN A 339 -6.40 8.42 -29.94
C ASN A 339 -7.25 8.93 -28.76
N SER A 340 -6.81 10.02 -28.11
CA SER A 340 -7.39 10.48 -26.85
C SER A 340 -8.52 11.49 -27.00
N SER A 341 -8.77 12.05 -28.19
CA SER A 341 -9.62 13.25 -28.35
C SER A 341 -11.07 13.01 -27.93
N GLU A 342 -11.70 11.96 -28.44
CA GLU A 342 -13.11 11.69 -28.17
C GLU A 342 -13.34 11.16 -26.75
N PRO A 343 -12.56 10.20 -26.22
CA PRO A 343 -12.63 9.80 -24.82
C PRO A 343 -12.40 10.98 -23.86
N ALA A 344 -11.43 11.86 -24.12
CA ALA A 344 -11.18 13.03 -23.27
C ALA A 344 -12.34 14.02 -23.28
N LYS A 345 -13.05 14.16 -24.41
CA LYS A 345 -14.25 15.00 -24.51
C LYS A 345 -15.43 14.40 -23.74
N VAL A 346 -15.62 13.08 -23.79
CA VAL A 346 -16.71 12.38 -23.08
C VAL A 346 -16.45 12.33 -21.58
N PHE A 347 -15.25 11.95 -21.15
CA PHE A 347 -14.93 11.65 -19.76
C PHE A 347 -14.19 12.79 -19.01
N GLY A 348 -13.72 13.82 -19.71
CA GLY A 348 -13.09 14.99 -19.09
C GLY A 348 -11.88 14.62 -18.23
N SER A 349 -11.89 15.05 -16.97
CA SER A 349 -10.83 14.76 -15.99
C SER A 349 -10.68 13.28 -15.66
N ASN A 350 -11.63 12.41 -16.03
CA ASN A 350 -11.59 10.98 -15.76
C ASN A 350 -11.05 10.15 -16.94
N PHE A 351 -10.68 10.80 -18.04
CA PHE A 351 -9.95 10.15 -19.13
C PHE A 351 -8.55 9.73 -18.69
N ARG A 352 -8.10 8.55 -19.12
CA ARG A 352 -6.77 8.00 -18.80
C ARG A 352 -6.09 7.42 -20.04
N CYS A 353 -4.76 7.37 -20.07
CA CYS A 353 -4.06 6.73 -21.17
C CYS A 353 -3.85 5.22 -20.90
N ILE A 354 -3.90 4.43 -21.96
CA ILE A 354 -3.42 3.04 -21.99
C ILE A 354 -2.25 2.92 -22.97
N SER A 355 -1.25 2.12 -22.62
CA SER A 355 -0.12 1.75 -23.48
C SER A 355 0.00 0.21 -23.57
N THR A 356 0.49 -0.30 -24.69
CA THR A 356 0.66 -1.75 -24.91
C THR A 356 2.12 -2.03 -25.28
N TYR A 357 2.69 -3.06 -24.67
CA TYR A 357 4.11 -3.37 -24.80
C TYR A 357 4.37 -4.86 -25.01
N LYS A 358 5.52 -5.12 -25.63
CA LYS A 358 6.12 -6.45 -25.80
C LYS A 358 7.58 -6.49 -25.36
N ARG A 359 7.97 -5.58 -24.47
CA ARG A 359 9.38 -5.40 -24.06
C ARG A 359 9.76 -6.39 -22.96
N THR A 360 11.04 -6.76 -22.94
CA THR A 360 11.64 -7.68 -21.96
C THR A 360 12.72 -6.98 -21.13
N ASN A 361 12.66 -5.66 -21.04
CA ASN A 361 13.59 -4.79 -20.32
C ASN A 361 12.84 -3.91 -19.30
N GLY A 362 13.58 -3.11 -18.50
CA GLY A 362 12.99 -2.38 -17.38
C GLY A 362 12.39 -3.33 -16.35
N TYR A 363 11.30 -2.96 -15.69
CA TYR A 363 10.63 -3.82 -14.70
C TYR A 363 10.21 -5.20 -15.21
N ALA A 364 10.06 -5.39 -16.53
CA ALA A 364 9.72 -6.70 -17.08
C ALA A 364 10.81 -7.75 -16.76
N THR A 365 12.03 -7.36 -16.39
CA THR A 365 13.07 -8.29 -15.93
C THR A 365 12.81 -8.86 -14.54
N SER A 366 11.97 -8.20 -13.74
CA SER A 366 11.76 -8.49 -12.32
C SER A 366 10.46 -9.23 -12.04
N VAL A 367 9.65 -9.49 -13.06
CA VAL A 367 8.39 -10.23 -12.96
C VAL A 367 8.45 -11.52 -13.79
N PRO A 368 7.87 -12.64 -13.30
CA PRO A 368 7.99 -13.94 -13.94
C PRO A 368 7.01 -14.13 -15.11
N TRP A 369 6.91 -13.17 -16.03
CA TRP A 369 5.92 -13.19 -17.12
C TRP A 369 6.02 -14.43 -18.03
N ALA A 370 4.87 -14.90 -18.49
CA ALA A 370 4.74 -15.97 -19.46
C ALA A 370 4.85 -15.48 -20.91
N ASN A 371 5.28 -16.38 -21.79
CA ASN A 371 5.44 -16.14 -23.23
C ASN A 371 4.06 -15.97 -23.90
N TYR A 372 3.86 -14.87 -24.62
CA TYR A 372 2.62 -14.63 -25.34
C TYR A 372 2.61 -15.33 -26.71
N LEU A 373 1.59 -16.17 -26.97
CA LEU A 373 1.43 -16.92 -28.23
C LEU A 373 2.71 -17.64 -28.70
N SER A 374 3.42 -18.29 -27.78
CA SER A 374 4.69 -18.98 -28.03
C SER A 374 5.88 -18.09 -28.44
N ASN A 375 5.75 -16.76 -28.37
CA ASN A 375 6.85 -15.85 -28.61
C ASN A 375 7.68 -15.64 -27.33
N ASN A 376 8.98 -15.39 -27.46
CA ASN A 376 9.87 -15.14 -26.32
C ASN A 376 9.74 -13.71 -25.74
N TYR A 377 8.52 -13.19 -25.67
CA TYR A 377 8.20 -11.88 -25.11
C TYR A 377 6.83 -11.93 -24.41
N PRO A 378 6.58 -11.06 -23.41
CA PRO A 378 5.26 -10.88 -22.84
C PRO A 378 4.39 -10.00 -23.76
N LEU A 379 3.07 -10.08 -23.64
CA LEU A 379 2.16 -9.01 -24.05
C LEU A 379 1.54 -8.43 -22.79
N TYR A 380 1.65 -7.12 -22.62
CA TYR A 380 1.08 -6.46 -21.47
C TYR A 380 0.65 -5.03 -21.74
N HIS A 381 -0.22 -4.53 -20.87
CA HIS A 381 -0.87 -3.23 -20.97
C HIS A 381 -0.60 -2.42 -19.71
N GLU A 382 -0.28 -1.14 -19.88
CA GLU A 382 -0.14 -0.18 -18.78
C GLU A 382 -1.30 0.82 -18.83
N PHE A 383 -2.09 0.88 -17.78
CA PHE A 383 -3.21 1.79 -17.58
C PHE A 383 -2.82 2.87 -16.60
N ASP A 384 -2.97 4.14 -16.96
CA ASP A 384 -2.73 5.23 -16.03
C ASP A 384 -3.78 5.30 -14.93
N ILE A 385 -3.33 5.45 -13.70
CA ILE A 385 -4.14 5.71 -12.52
C ILE A 385 -3.79 7.10 -11.98
N ASP A 386 -4.83 7.86 -11.64
CA ASP A 386 -4.68 9.15 -10.97
C ASP A 386 -4.73 8.94 -9.46
N ILE A 387 -3.59 9.12 -8.81
CA ILE A 387 -3.43 8.80 -7.38
C ILE A 387 -3.58 10.03 -6.48
N ASP A 388 -3.59 11.23 -7.06
CA ASP A 388 -3.58 12.51 -6.32
C ASP A 388 -4.60 13.54 -6.84
N GLY A 389 -5.35 13.22 -7.89
CA GLY A 389 -6.39 14.10 -8.46
C GLY A 389 -5.85 15.16 -9.42
N HIS A 390 -4.59 15.03 -9.87
CA HIS A 390 -3.92 16.01 -10.73
C HIS A 390 -3.54 15.45 -12.10
N TYR A 391 -4.18 14.36 -12.53
CA TYR A 391 -3.89 13.72 -13.80
C TYR A 391 -4.15 14.62 -15.02
N SER A 392 -3.21 14.60 -15.96
CA SER A 392 -3.44 15.00 -17.33
C SER A 392 -2.59 14.17 -18.29
N LYS A 393 -2.93 14.16 -19.59
CA LYS A 393 -2.12 13.46 -20.61
C LYS A 393 -0.65 13.93 -20.67
N ASN A 394 -0.37 15.15 -20.21
CA ASN A 394 0.98 15.73 -20.18
C ASN A 394 1.65 15.60 -18.80
N SER A 395 0.90 15.19 -17.77
CA SER A 395 1.35 14.96 -16.41
C SER A 395 0.57 13.77 -15.84
N ARG A 396 1.03 12.57 -16.18
CA ARG A 396 0.27 11.32 -16.03
C ARG A 396 0.38 10.68 -14.64
N GLY A 397 1.08 11.33 -13.71
CA GLY A 397 1.42 10.77 -12.41
C GLY A 397 2.24 9.48 -12.51
N SER A 398 2.35 8.78 -11.39
CA SER A 398 3.09 7.52 -11.22
C SER A 398 2.20 6.28 -11.14
N GLY A 399 0.90 6.46 -10.91
CA GLY A 399 -0.06 5.38 -10.76
C GLY A 399 -0.24 4.56 -12.03
N ARG A 400 -0.04 3.24 -11.96
CA ARG A 400 -0.28 2.33 -13.09
C ARG A 400 -0.88 1.01 -12.65
N VAL A 401 -1.82 0.52 -13.44
CA VAL A 401 -2.14 -0.92 -13.47
C VAL A 401 -1.44 -1.54 -14.67
N VAL A 402 -0.69 -2.61 -14.45
CA VAL A 402 0.05 -3.33 -15.49
C VAL A 402 -0.50 -4.75 -15.63
N ILE A 403 -1.05 -5.10 -16.78
CA ILE A 403 -1.73 -6.39 -16.98
C ILE A 403 -0.98 -7.22 -18.01
N PHE A 404 -0.46 -8.38 -17.61
CA PHE A 404 0.18 -9.36 -18.48
C PHE A 404 -0.86 -10.38 -18.98
N GLU A 405 -1.15 -10.38 -20.29
CA GLU A 405 -2.23 -11.20 -20.86
C GLU A 405 -2.00 -12.71 -20.70
N ALA A 406 -0.75 -13.17 -20.86
CA ALA A 406 -0.41 -14.59 -20.70
C ALA A 406 -0.16 -15.00 -19.24
N GLY A 407 -0.27 -14.05 -18.31
CA GLY A 407 0.04 -14.28 -16.90
C GLY A 407 1.52 -14.52 -16.63
N PHE A 408 1.79 -15.31 -15.59
CA PHE A 408 3.13 -15.62 -15.09
C PHE A 408 3.48 -17.11 -15.26
N SER A 409 4.77 -17.39 -15.46
CA SER A 409 5.29 -18.70 -15.83
C SER A 409 6.00 -19.41 -14.68
N LYS A 410 5.63 -20.68 -14.48
CA LYS A 410 6.33 -21.61 -13.61
C LYS A 410 7.82 -21.77 -13.95
N SER A 411 8.20 -21.71 -15.23
CA SER A 411 9.61 -21.80 -15.63
C SER A 411 10.46 -20.63 -15.15
N LYS A 412 9.83 -19.54 -14.70
CA LYS A 412 10.46 -18.35 -14.13
C LYS A 412 10.19 -18.19 -12.63
N GLY A 413 9.74 -19.26 -11.97
CA GLY A 413 9.51 -19.28 -10.52
C GLY A 413 8.06 -19.14 -10.07
N ALA A 414 7.10 -18.88 -10.97
CA ALA A 414 5.69 -18.72 -10.59
C ALA A 414 4.94 -20.06 -10.51
N THR A 415 5.10 -20.81 -9.42
CA THR A 415 4.73 -22.24 -9.35
C THR A 415 3.24 -22.56 -9.20
N ASN A 416 2.38 -21.57 -8.91
CA ASN A 416 0.93 -21.75 -8.67
C ASN A 416 0.05 -20.97 -9.66
N TYR A 417 0.60 -20.55 -10.79
CA TYR A 417 -0.09 -19.71 -11.76
C TYR A 417 -0.58 -20.56 -12.94
N SER A 418 -1.78 -20.24 -13.42
CA SER A 418 -2.28 -20.71 -14.72
C SER A 418 -1.78 -19.76 -15.83
N ASN A 419 -2.19 -20.01 -17.08
CA ASN A 419 -1.94 -19.09 -18.20
C ASN A 419 -2.91 -17.88 -18.19
N ALA A 420 -3.62 -17.65 -17.09
CA ALA A 420 -4.58 -16.57 -16.98
C ALA A 420 -3.89 -15.22 -16.76
N PRO A 421 -4.50 -14.10 -17.17
CA PRO A 421 -3.93 -12.78 -16.98
C PRO A 421 -3.55 -12.47 -15.52
N VAL A 422 -2.49 -11.69 -15.35
CA VAL A 422 -2.05 -11.19 -14.04
C VAL A 422 -1.97 -9.67 -14.10
N ALA A 423 -2.64 -9.01 -13.16
CA ALA A 423 -2.58 -7.57 -12.99
C ALA A 423 -1.68 -7.19 -11.81
N LEU A 424 -0.86 -6.17 -12.03
CA LEU A 424 -0.01 -5.54 -11.02
C LEU A 424 -0.42 -4.07 -10.86
N TYR A 425 -0.19 -3.49 -9.71
CA TYR A 425 -0.40 -2.07 -9.43
C TYR A 425 0.87 -1.43 -8.86
N THR A 426 1.13 -0.19 -9.26
CA THR A 426 2.19 0.69 -8.74
C THR A 426 1.65 2.10 -8.61
N ASP A 427 2.11 2.84 -7.61
CA ASP A 427 1.91 4.29 -7.45
C ASP A 427 3.26 5.03 -7.34
N ASP A 428 4.37 4.35 -7.62
CA ASP A 428 5.74 4.84 -7.38
C ASP A 428 6.61 4.81 -8.64
N HIS A 429 5.96 4.83 -9.81
CA HIS A 429 6.60 4.85 -11.11
C HIS A 429 7.43 3.56 -11.32
N TYR A 430 6.77 2.42 -11.08
CA TYR A 430 7.29 1.07 -11.32
C TYR A 430 8.47 0.67 -10.41
N ALA A 431 8.80 1.42 -9.35
CA ALA A 431 9.84 0.98 -8.42
C ALA A 431 9.40 -0.28 -7.66
N THR A 432 8.12 -0.35 -7.28
CA THR A 432 7.50 -1.52 -6.66
C THR A 432 6.15 -1.85 -7.30
N PHE A 433 5.77 -3.13 -7.22
CA PHE A 433 4.46 -3.61 -7.67
C PHE A 433 3.76 -4.38 -6.56
N ALA A 434 2.43 -4.31 -6.53
CA ALA A 434 1.58 -5.27 -5.84
C ALA A 434 0.74 -6.06 -6.85
N GLU A 435 0.58 -7.37 -6.66
CA GLU A 435 -0.28 -8.18 -7.51
C GLU A 435 -1.74 -8.05 -7.08
N TYR A 436 -2.66 -7.88 -8.04
CA TYR A 436 -4.08 -8.03 -7.77
C TYR A 436 -4.44 -9.52 -7.70
N LEU A 437 -5.01 -9.93 -6.55
CA LEU A 437 -5.24 -11.35 -6.24
C LEU A 437 -6.58 -11.88 -6.75
N ASN A 438 -7.35 -11.09 -7.50
CA ASN A 438 -8.69 -11.45 -8.02
C ASN A 438 -9.72 -11.82 -6.94
N ASN A 439 -9.52 -11.34 -5.71
CA ASN A 439 -10.41 -11.60 -4.57
C ASN A 439 -10.86 -10.32 -3.86
N GLY A 440 -10.65 -9.15 -4.48
CA GLY A 440 -10.85 -7.85 -3.85
C GLY A 440 -9.62 -7.18 -3.27
N THR A 441 -8.48 -7.88 -3.23
CA THR A 441 -7.28 -7.39 -2.54
C THR A 441 -6.05 -7.43 -3.41
N PHE A 442 -5.08 -6.58 -3.07
CA PHE A 442 -3.72 -6.61 -3.60
C PHE A 442 -2.79 -7.30 -2.61
N SER A 443 -1.77 -7.99 -3.13
CA SER A 443 -0.65 -8.48 -2.32
C SER A 443 0.14 -7.33 -1.71
N PRO A 444 1.02 -7.61 -0.74
CA PRO A 444 2.09 -6.68 -0.41
C PRO A 444 2.92 -6.32 -1.64
N HIS A 445 3.52 -5.13 -1.62
CA HIS A 445 4.38 -4.67 -2.70
C HIS A 445 5.74 -5.41 -2.70
N PHE A 446 6.31 -5.60 -3.89
CA PHE A 446 7.60 -6.20 -4.15
C PHE A 446 8.40 -5.37 -5.16
N ASN A 447 9.73 -5.54 -5.17
CA ASN A 447 10.65 -4.81 -6.05
C ASN A 447 10.39 -5.09 -7.53
N SER A 448 10.45 -4.04 -8.34
CA SER A 448 10.11 -4.08 -9.77
C SER A 448 11.22 -3.45 -10.60
N GLU A 449 11.40 -2.13 -10.55
CA GLU A 449 12.62 -1.48 -11.02
C GLU A 449 13.49 -1.19 -9.80
N MET A 450 14.75 -1.64 -9.83
CA MET A 450 15.73 -1.49 -8.74
C MET A 450 15.45 -2.41 -7.53
N ASP A 451 16.44 -2.57 -6.64
CA ASP A 451 16.28 -3.30 -5.38
C ASP A 451 15.64 -2.40 -4.29
N ALA A 452 14.51 -1.79 -4.62
CA ALA A 452 13.98 -0.58 -3.98
C ALA A 452 13.71 -0.70 -2.47
N THR A 453 13.32 -1.88 -2.01
CA THR A 453 12.76 -2.05 -0.66
C THR A 453 13.21 -3.32 0.02
N ASP A 454 14.08 -4.08 -0.65
CA ASP A 454 14.36 -5.49 -0.34
C ASP A 454 13.05 -6.23 -0.05
N TYR A 455 12.07 -6.16 -0.95
CA TYR A 455 10.94 -7.08 -1.01
C TYR A 455 10.98 -7.85 -2.34
N GLN A 456 10.91 -9.18 -2.28
CA GLN A 456 10.81 -10.02 -3.46
C GLN A 456 9.37 -10.41 -3.75
N TRP A 457 9.10 -10.67 -5.03
CA TRP A 457 7.85 -11.26 -5.44
C TRP A 457 7.70 -12.63 -4.79
N SER A 458 6.56 -12.87 -4.12
CA SER A 458 6.28 -14.12 -3.42
C SER A 458 5.29 -14.98 -4.19
N CYS A 459 5.41 -16.30 -4.06
CA CYS A 459 4.44 -17.23 -4.66
C CYS A 459 3.12 -17.19 -3.89
N VAL A 460 2.09 -16.62 -4.48
CA VAL A 460 0.71 -16.71 -3.96
C VAL A 460 0.13 -18.10 -4.22
N LYS A 461 -0.83 -18.52 -3.40
CA LYS A 461 -1.57 -19.76 -3.60
C LYS A 461 -2.83 -19.48 -4.40
N THR A 462 -3.02 -20.14 -5.54
CA THR A 462 -4.28 -20.07 -6.29
C THR A 462 -5.28 -21.06 -5.70
N LEU A 463 -6.42 -20.57 -5.21
CA LEU A 463 -7.52 -21.46 -4.84
C LEU A 463 -8.29 -21.87 -6.06
N ASN A 464 -8.75 -23.11 -6.01
CA ASN A 464 -9.76 -23.60 -6.93
C ASN A 464 -11.11 -23.55 -6.22
N VAL A 465 -12.18 -23.42 -7.01
CA VAL A 465 -13.57 -23.57 -6.53
C VAL A 465 -13.78 -25.00 -6.05
#